data_AF-A0A0Q6EP67-F1
#
_entry.id   AF-A0A0Q6EP67-F1
#
_cell.length_a   1.000
_cell.length_b   1.000
_cell.length_c   1.000
_cell.angle_alpha   90.00
_cell.angle_beta   90.00
_cell.angle_gamma   90.00
#
_symmetry.space_group_name_H-M   'P 1'
#
loop_
_entity.id
_entity.type
_entity.pdbx_description
1 polymer ?
#
loop_
_entity_poly.entity_id
_entity_poly.type
_entity_poly.pdbx_seq_one_letter_code
_entity_poly.pdbx_strand_id
1 'polypeptide(L)'
;MPTLSASNIPTPKSWDEFEDIAVAAAKLRWGTPNSFRNGRTGQAQNGVDGWGTTPSGRRIGLQGKNTVGGVTQATVLSEITAAESFQPSLDELYVVTTAPRDARIQHAVRMISDTRTAAGQFTVAILFWDDIASDLMLDDDVFFRHYPQLRSLDDAAREHDDALAEKLLALLPSNGVIRFVDENNMAGFLFRLDRFEPLRTFVYDWNNAEHEFLHPELELAKRSLWQKVDAYVGLLNAKTYPSRSNSEWFSVPGEWELDHPQMFRQVVEEFHSLAGEIVALHAEFIRTSKRVLIGGQRSPSS
;
A
#
# COMPACT_ATOMS: atom_id res chain seq x y z
N MET A 1 -6.82 -12.12 -11.03
CA MET A 1 -5.59 -12.16 -11.86
C MET A 1 -4.70 -13.29 -11.37
N PRO A 2 -3.84 -13.88 -12.21
CA PRO A 2 -2.81 -14.78 -11.72
C PRO A 2 -1.90 -13.99 -10.78
N THR A 3 -1.79 -14.43 -9.53
CA THR A 3 -0.80 -13.90 -8.59
C THR A 3 0.59 -14.16 -9.18
N LEU A 4 1.49 -13.18 -9.11
CA LEU A 4 2.90 -13.43 -9.42
C LEU A 4 3.36 -14.60 -8.53
N SER A 5 3.95 -15.61 -9.15
CA SER A 5 4.58 -16.71 -8.42
C SER A 5 6.07 -16.45 -8.40
N ALA A 6 6.72 -16.72 -7.25
CA ALA A 6 8.17 -16.61 -7.11
C ALA A 6 8.93 -17.35 -8.22
N SER A 7 8.39 -18.48 -8.70
CA SER A 7 8.95 -19.29 -9.79
C SER A 7 8.93 -18.60 -11.17
N ASN A 8 8.24 -17.47 -11.32
CA ASN A 8 8.18 -16.68 -12.57
C ASN A 8 9.01 -15.39 -12.50
N ILE A 9 9.71 -15.12 -11.40
CA ILE A 9 10.52 -13.91 -11.28
C ILE A 9 11.84 -14.11 -12.02
N PRO A 10 12.25 -13.21 -12.93
CA PRO A 10 13.48 -13.37 -13.68
C PRO A 10 14.69 -13.22 -12.76
N THR A 11 15.68 -14.12 -12.92
CA THR A 11 16.96 -14.01 -12.23
C THR A 11 17.69 -12.72 -12.62
N PRO A 12 18.53 -12.15 -11.73
CA PRO A 12 19.28 -10.92 -12.00
C PRO A 12 20.22 -11.08 -13.20
N LYS A 13 20.46 -9.98 -13.92
CA LYS A 13 21.31 -9.98 -15.12
C LYS A 13 22.78 -9.82 -14.79
N SER A 14 23.09 -9.26 -13.62
CA SER A 14 24.46 -9.06 -13.16
C SER A 14 24.67 -9.63 -11.76
N TRP A 15 25.95 -9.90 -11.44
CA TRP A 15 26.32 -10.41 -10.13
C TRP A 15 26.09 -9.37 -9.01
N ASP A 16 26.38 -8.11 -9.31
CA ASP A 16 26.18 -7.00 -8.38
C ASP A 16 24.70 -6.85 -7.99
N GLU A 17 23.82 -6.93 -9.00
CA GLU A 17 22.36 -6.91 -8.81
C GLU A 17 21.87 -8.10 -7.98
N PHE A 18 22.46 -9.29 -8.18
CA PHE A 18 22.12 -10.46 -7.38
C PHE A 18 22.51 -10.31 -5.91
N GLU A 19 23.70 -9.80 -5.60
CA GLU A 19 24.11 -9.57 -4.22
C GLU A 19 23.21 -8.54 -3.53
N ASP A 20 22.85 -7.46 -4.24
CA ASP A 20 21.92 -6.45 -3.72
C ASP A 20 20.54 -7.05 -3.41
N ILE A 21 20.00 -7.86 -4.33
CA ILE A 21 18.72 -8.56 -4.16
C ILE A 21 18.79 -9.56 -2.99
N ALA A 22 19.86 -10.35 -2.90
CA ALA A 22 20.02 -11.34 -1.84
C ALA A 22 20.08 -10.69 -0.45
N VAL A 23 20.77 -9.54 -0.32
CA VAL A 23 20.79 -8.77 0.93
C VAL A 23 19.41 -8.18 1.24
N ALA A 24 18.67 -7.66 0.24
CA ALA A 24 17.32 -7.16 0.45
C ALA A 24 16.36 -8.27 0.94
N ALA A 25 16.38 -9.44 0.29
CA ALA A 25 15.63 -10.62 0.70
C ALA A 25 15.98 -11.06 2.14
N ALA A 26 17.26 -11.08 2.48
CA ALA A 26 17.73 -11.40 3.83
C ALA A 26 17.21 -10.43 4.90
N LYS A 27 17.16 -9.11 4.60
CA LYS A 27 16.58 -8.12 5.52
C LYS A 27 15.14 -8.46 5.87
N LEU A 28 14.35 -8.86 4.88
CA LEU A 28 12.95 -9.24 5.04
C LEU A 28 12.83 -10.57 5.80
N ARG A 29 13.52 -11.62 5.34
CA ARG A 29 13.50 -12.96 5.95
C ARG A 29 13.82 -12.94 7.44
N TRP A 30 14.79 -12.13 7.85
CA TRP A 30 15.28 -12.12 9.23
C TRP A 30 14.81 -10.92 10.06
N GLY A 31 13.95 -10.04 9.51
CA GLY A 31 13.55 -8.80 10.17
C GLY A 31 14.75 -7.95 10.60
N THR A 32 15.80 -7.96 9.78
CA THR A 32 17.12 -7.43 10.11
C THR A 32 17.47 -6.26 9.20
N PRO A 33 17.07 -5.02 9.51
CA PRO A 33 17.38 -3.86 8.66
C PRO A 33 18.90 -3.62 8.56
N ASN A 34 19.66 -4.05 9.57
CA ASN A 34 21.12 -3.98 9.66
C ASN A 34 21.82 -5.14 8.93
N SER A 35 21.37 -5.47 7.72
CA SER A 35 22.11 -6.36 6.81
C SER A 35 22.82 -5.53 5.75
N PHE A 36 24.09 -5.83 5.48
CA PHE A 36 24.97 -5.04 4.64
C PHE A 36 25.75 -5.93 3.68
N ARG A 37 26.08 -5.41 2.50
CA ARG A 37 27.13 -5.99 1.65
C ARG A 37 28.48 -5.85 2.34
N ASN A 38 29.32 -6.86 2.18
CA ASN A 38 30.63 -6.93 2.80
C ASN A 38 31.72 -6.64 1.78
N GLY A 39 32.16 -5.39 1.66
CA GLY A 39 33.22 -5.01 0.72
C GLY A 39 32.80 -5.11 -0.76
N ARG A 40 33.76 -4.90 -1.67
CA ARG A 40 33.57 -5.00 -3.13
C ARG A 40 34.31 -6.22 -3.69
N THR A 41 33.88 -6.69 -4.86
CA THR A 41 34.57 -7.73 -5.63
C THR A 41 36.07 -7.43 -5.76
N GLY A 42 36.92 -8.38 -5.34
CA GLY A 42 38.37 -8.25 -5.35
C GLY A 42 39.00 -7.84 -4.00
N GLN A 43 38.19 -7.53 -2.99
CA GLN A 43 38.67 -7.39 -1.60
C GLN A 43 38.65 -8.74 -0.89
N ALA A 44 39.45 -8.89 0.17
CA ALA A 44 39.37 -10.04 1.05
C ALA A 44 38.06 -9.98 1.85
N GLN A 45 37.04 -10.69 1.36
CA GLN A 45 35.69 -10.73 1.96
C GLN A 45 35.49 -11.93 2.88
N ASN A 46 36.53 -12.75 3.08
CA ASN A 46 36.51 -13.96 3.92
C ASN A 46 35.32 -14.88 3.62
N GLY A 47 34.93 -15.02 2.35
CA GLY A 47 33.81 -15.90 1.96
C GLY A 47 32.45 -15.47 2.52
N VAL A 48 32.26 -14.17 2.75
CA VAL A 48 30.97 -13.57 3.13
C VAL A 48 30.75 -12.33 2.26
N ASP A 49 29.81 -12.40 1.31
CA ASP A 49 29.44 -11.29 0.41
C ASP A 49 28.49 -10.29 1.09
N GLY A 50 27.72 -10.74 2.09
CA GLY A 50 26.85 -9.89 2.90
C GLY A 50 26.66 -10.46 4.29
N TRP A 51 26.32 -9.62 5.26
CA TRP A 51 26.11 -10.07 6.64
C TRP A 51 25.13 -9.19 7.39
N GLY A 52 24.56 -9.72 8.47
CA GLY A 52 23.66 -8.97 9.35
C GLY A 52 23.56 -9.62 10.72
N THR A 53 22.85 -8.96 11.63
CA THR A 53 22.59 -9.47 12.99
C THR A 53 21.10 -9.48 13.27
N THR A 54 20.54 -10.67 13.53
CA THR A 54 19.10 -10.82 13.82
C THR A 54 18.69 -10.04 15.06
N PRO A 55 17.38 -9.76 15.25
CA PRO A 55 16.89 -9.17 16.51
C PRO A 55 17.26 -9.98 17.76
N SER A 56 17.47 -11.29 17.61
CA SER A 56 17.93 -12.17 18.69
C SER A 56 19.45 -12.13 18.92
N GLY A 57 20.19 -11.29 18.20
CA GLY A 57 21.63 -11.13 18.32
C GLY A 57 22.48 -12.15 17.54
N ARG A 58 21.88 -12.99 16.69
CA ARG A 58 22.63 -13.99 15.89
C ARG A 58 23.24 -13.33 14.67
N ARG A 59 24.51 -13.62 14.39
CA ARG A 59 25.25 -13.13 13.22
C ARG A 59 25.10 -14.07 12.05
N ILE A 60 24.57 -13.53 10.95
CA ILE A 60 24.26 -14.28 9.74
C ILE A 60 25.15 -13.78 8.61
N GLY A 61 25.79 -14.71 7.91
CA GLY A 61 26.54 -14.44 6.69
C GLY A 61 25.80 -14.94 5.45
N LEU A 62 25.96 -14.23 4.35
CA LEU A 62 25.50 -14.57 3.02
C LEU A 62 26.72 -14.77 2.13
N GLN A 63 26.77 -15.88 1.40
CA GLN A 63 27.73 -16.09 0.32
C GLN A 63 26.98 -16.46 -0.95
N GLY A 64 27.04 -15.57 -1.94
CA GLY A 64 26.48 -15.79 -3.26
C GLY A 64 27.35 -16.75 -4.07
N LYS A 65 26.72 -17.68 -4.78
CA LYS A 65 27.36 -18.47 -5.85
C LYS A 65 26.50 -18.51 -7.11
N ASN A 66 27.09 -18.08 -8.23
CA ASN A 66 26.59 -18.33 -9.57
C ASN A 66 27.31 -19.52 -10.17
N THR A 67 26.57 -20.60 -10.39
CA THR A 67 27.05 -21.71 -11.21
C THR A 67 25.94 -22.02 -12.19
N VAL A 68 26.18 -21.75 -13.48
CA VAL A 68 25.25 -22.08 -14.58
C VAL A 68 24.84 -23.57 -14.55
N GLY A 69 25.65 -24.44 -13.90
CA GLY A 69 25.38 -25.86 -13.67
C GLY A 69 24.91 -26.24 -12.25
N GLY A 70 24.56 -25.29 -11.39
CA GLY A 70 24.14 -25.53 -10.00
C GLY A 70 25.27 -25.64 -8.99
N VAL A 71 24.92 -25.52 -7.70
CA VAL A 71 25.87 -25.50 -6.58
C VAL A 71 26.26 -26.93 -6.17
N THR A 72 27.57 -27.21 -6.10
CA THR A 72 28.08 -28.52 -5.68
C THR A 72 28.42 -28.55 -4.19
N GLN A 73 28.47 -29.75 -3.61
CA GLN A 73 28.90 -29.92 -2.22
C GLN A 73 30.33 -29.43 -1.99
N ALA A 74 31.23 -29.62 -2.96
CA ALA A 74 32.60 -29.14 -2.88
C ALA A 74 32.65 -27.60 -2.82
N THR A 75 31.81 -26.93 -3.60
CA THR A 75 31.64 -25.47 -3.55
C THR A 75 31.15 -25.02 -2.18
N VAL A 76 30.13 -25.66 -1.63
CA VAL A 76 29.63 -25.32 -0.28
C VAL A 76 30.74 -25.46 0.76
N LEU A 77 31.51 -26.55 0.72
CA LEU A 77 32.62 -26.76 1.65
C LEU A 77 33.71 -25.70 1.51
N SER A 78 34.05 -25.27 0.28
CA SER A 78 35.03 -24.20 0.10
C SER A 78 34.56 -22.86 0.66
N GLU A 79 33.27 -22.53 0.52
CA GLU A 79 32.71 -21.31 1.11
C GLU A 79 32.70 -21.36 2.63
N ILE A 80 32.38 -22.51 3.22
CA ILE A 80 32.44 -22.71 4.67
C ILE A 80 33.86 -22.44 5.18
N THR A 81 34.88 -23.05 4.55
CA THR A 81 36.27 -22.86 4.96
C THR A 81 36.71 -21.40 4.85
N ALA A 82 36.26 -20.66 3.83
CA ALA A 82 36.56 -19.24 3.72
C ALA A 82 35.90 -18.44 4.87
N ALA A 83 34.62 -18.71 5.14
CA ALA A 83 33.82 -18.04 6.18
C ALA A 83 34.28 -18.31 7.62
N GLU A 84 35.05 -19.38 7.87
CA GLU A 84 35.64 -19.66 9.19
C GLU A 84 36.59 -18.56 9.68
N SER A 85 37.17 -17.79 8.75
CA SER A 85 38.03 -16.65 9.07
C SER A 85 37.25 -15.34 9.29
N PHE A 86 35.93 -15.33 9.08
CA PHE A 86 35.10 -14.14 9.25
C PHE A 86 35.08 -13.70 10.72
N GLN A 87 35.37 -12.41 10.95
CA GLN A 87 35.40 -11.84 12.29
C GLN A 87 34.46 -10.64 12.42
N PRO A 88 33.66 -10.58 13.49
CA PRO A 88 33.57 -11.60 14.54
C PRO A 88 32.73 -12.81 14.05
N SER A 89 32.99 -14.03 14.58
CA SER A 89 32.45 -15.32 14.06
C SER A 89 30.95 -15.36 13.71
N LEU A 90 30.56 -16.08 12.66
CA LEU A 90 29.14 -16.27 12.34
C LEU A 90 28.46 -17.24 13.31
N ASP A 91 27.14 -17.14 13.40
CA ASP A 91 26.25 -18.16 13.99
C ASP A 91 25.62 -19.04 12.89
N GLU A 92 25.47 -18.48 11.68
CA GLU A 92 24.90 -19.16 10.52
C GLU A 92 25.44 -18.57 9.20
N LEU A 93 25.69 -19.44 8.23
CA LEU A 93 26.09 -19.09 6.86
C LEU A 93 25.02 -19.58 5.88
N TYR A 94 24.53 -18.67 5.05
CA TYR A 94 23.63 -18.97 3.94
C TYR A 94 24.40 -18.91 2.63
N VAL A 95 24.47 -20.04 1.95
CA VAL A 95 24.90 -20.08 0.55
C VAL A 95 23.68 -19.74 -0.32
N VAL A 96 23.75 -18.66 -1.08
CA VAL A 96 22.62 -18.18 -1.89
C VAL A 96 22.95 -18.32 -3.38
N THR A 97 21.97 -18.73 -4.18
CA THR A 97 22.19 -18.99 -5.62
C THR A 97 20.98 -18.66 -6.48
N THR A 98 21.23 -18.27 -7.74
CA THR A 98 20.21 -18.12 -8.78
C THR A 98 19.77 -19.45 -9.40
N ALA A 99 20.37 -20.58 -8.99
CA ALA A 99 19.98 -21.89 -9.48
C ALA A 99 18.57 -22.31 -8.98
N PRO A 100 17.87 -23.18 -9.72
CA PRO A 100 16.65 -23.84 -9.23
C PRO A 100 16.94 -24.77 -8.05
N ARG A 101 15.90 -25.06 -7.25
CA ARG A 101 16.00 -25.99 -6.10
C ARG A 101 16.53 -27.36 -6.52
N ASP A 102 17.50 -27.86 -5.76
CA ASP A 102 18.09 -29.20 -5.95
C ASP A 102 18.03 -29.97 -4.62
N ALA A 103 17.29 -31.08 -4.62
CA ALA A 103 17.06 -31.89 -3.43
C ALA A 103 18.34 -32.59 -2.91
N ARG A 104 19.29 -32.92 -3.81
CA ARG A 104 20.54 -33.62 -3.44
C ARG A 104 21.45 -32.67 -2.68
N ILE A 105 21.67 -31.46 -3.19
CA ILE A 105 22.50 -30.48 -2.49
C ILE A 105 21.82 -29.99 -1.22
N GLN A 106 20.49 -29.80 -1.20
CA GLN A 106 19.76 -29.49 0.03
C GLN A 106 19.99 -30.53 1.12
N HIS A 107 19.89 -31.82 0.77
CA HIS A 107 20.17 -32.90 1.71
C HIS A 107 21.63 -32.85 2.19
N ALA A 108 22.60 -32.69 1.28
CA ALA A 108 24.01 -32.62 1.64
C ALA A 108 24.30 -31.45 2.60
N VAL A 109 23.74 -30.26 2.33
CA VAL A 109 23.90 -29.07 3.19
C VAL A 109 23.30 -29.30 4.57
N ARG A 110 22.12 -29.94 4.67
CA ARG A 110 21.54 -30.31 5.98
C ARG A 110 22.48 -31.20 6.80
N MET A 111 23.02 -32.26 6.19
CA MET A 111 23.94 -33.17 6.88
C MET A 111 25.25 -32.48 7.32
N ILE A 112 25.76 -31.56 6.50
CA ILE A 112 26.94 -30.75 6.85
C ILE A 112 26.60 -29.85 8.05
N SER A 113 25.44 -29.18 8.04
CA SER A 113 25.02 -28.29 9.12
C SER A 113 24.83 -29.03 10.44
N ASP A 114 24.23 -30.22 10.43
CA ASP A 114 24.07 -31.07 11.62
C ASP A 114 25.43 -31.44 12.23
N THR A 115 26.39 -31.82 11.37
CA THR A 115 27.75 -32.15 11.79
C THR A 115 28.46 -30.94 12.43
N ARG A 116 28.30 -29.75 11.82
CA ARG A 116 28.90 -28.51 12.35
C ARG A 116 28.27 -28.08 13.67
N THR A 117 26.95 -28.24 13.80
CA THR A 117 26.22 -27.98 15.04
C THR A 117 26.75 -28.86 16.18
N ALA A 118 26.94 -30.15 15.92
CA ALA A 118 27.51 -31.07 16.90
C ALA A 118 28.95 -30.71 17.31
N ALA A 119 29.70 -30.04 16.42
CA ALA A 119 31.04 -29.54 16.68
C ALA A 119 31.07 -28.13 17.32
N GLY A 120 29.92 -27.52 17.61
CA GLY A 120 29.84 -26.15 18.15
C GLY A 120 30.25 -25.07 17.15
N GLN A 121 30.20 -25.36 15.86
CA GLN A 121 30.51 -24.43 14.77
C GLN A 121 29.23 -23.79 14.21
N PHE A 122 29.37 -22.74 13.41
CA PHE A 122 28.24 -22.10 12.75
C PHE A 122 27.48 -23.07 11.83
N THR A 123 26.17 -22.88 11.77
CA THR A 123 25.25 -23.67 10.94
C THR A 123 25.29 -23.22 9.48
N VAL A 124 24.87 -24.08 8.55
CA VAL A 124 24.91 -23.79 7.10
C VAL A 124 23.58 -24.11 6.44
N ALA A 125 23.07 -23.17 5.66
CA ALA A 125 21.86 -23.32 4.86
C ALA A 125 22.11 -22.93 3.40
N ILE A 126 21.21 -23.36 2.51
CA ILE A 126 21.23 -22.98 1.10
C ILE A 126 19.89 -22.38 0.69
N LEU A 127 19.90 -21.23 0.02
CA LEU A 127 18.72 -20.60 -0.58
C LEU A 127 18.86 -20.57 -2.10
N PHE A 128 17.81 -21.01 -2.77
CA PHE A 128 17.72 -20.98 -4.22
C PHE A 128 16.95 -19.75 -4.68
N TRP A 129 16.90 -19.55 -6.00
CA TRP A 129 16.25 -18.38 -6.57
C TRP A 129 14.80 -18.22 -6.11
N ASP A 130 14.02 -19.30 -6.13
CA ASP A 130 12.62 -19.28 -5.69
C ASP A 130 12.47 -18.86 -4.21
N ASP A 131 13.44 -19.22 -3.36
CA ASP A 131 13.43 -18.84 -1.95
C ASP A 131 13.69 -17.33 -1.79
N ILE A 132 14.68 -16.80 -2.51
CA ILE A 132 15.06 -15.38 -2.52
C ILE A 132 13.93 -14.52 -3.10
N ALA A 133 13.35 -14.96 -4.21
CA ALA A 133 12.22 -14.28 -4.85
C ALA A 133 11.00 -14.27 -3.92
N SER A 134 10.70 -15.40 -3.25
CA SER A 134 9.62 -15.46 -2.27
C SER A 134 9.84 -14.51 -1.09
N ASP A 135 11.09 -14.38 -0.62
CA ASP A 135 11.42 -13.46 0.47
C ASP A 135 11.26 -11.99 0.07
N LEU A 136 11.62 -11.61 -1.17
CA LEU A 136 11.38 -10.26 -1.68
C LEU A 136 9.90 -9.91 -1.70
N MET A 137 9.03 -10.88 -2.04
CA MET A 137 7.58 -10.69 -2.10
C MET A 137 6.92 -10.55 -0.72
N LEU A 138 7.68 -10.59 0.38
CA LEU A 138 7.17 -10.23 1.71
C LEU A 138 6.90 -8.72 1.85
N ASP A 139 7.46 -7.90 0.95
CA ASP A 139 7.30 -6.44 0.92
C ASP A 139 7.25 -5.94 -0.54
N ASP A 140 6.08 -5.45 -0.97
CA ASP A 140 5.83 -5.03 -2.35
C ASP A 140 6.75 -3.88 -2.77
N ASP A 141 7.04 -2.92 -1.88
CA ASP A 141 7.89 -1.76 -2.20
C ASP A 141 9.34 -2.19 -2.45
N VAL A 142 9.84 -3.13 -1.64
CA VAL A 142 11.18 -3.72 -1.85
C VAL A 142 11.21 -4.54 -3.13
N PHE A 143 10.19 -5.38 -3.38
CA PHE A 143 10.10 -6.17 -4.60
C PHE A 143 10.12 -5.30 -5.87
N PHE A 144 9.24 -4.29 -5.96
CA PHE A 144 9.14 -3.43 -7.13
C PHE A 144 10.32 -2.46 -7.29
N ARG A 145 11.11 -2.20 -6.24
CA ARG A 145 12.39 -1.49 -6.38
C ARG A 145 13.38 -2.26 -7.26
N HIS A 146 13.39 -3.59 -7.13
CA HIS A 146 14.26 -4.47 -7.91
C HIS A 146 13.63 -4.91 -9.24
N TYR A 147 12.30 -4.98 -9.30
CA TYR A 147 11.55 -5.40 -10.49
C TYR A 147 10.48 -4.38 -10.94
N PRO A 148 10.85 -3.12 -11.22
CA PRO A 148 9.87 -2.08 -11.55
C PRO A 148 9.05 -2.40 -12.81
N GLN A 149 9.63 -3.14 -13.76
CA GLN A 149 8.97 -3.60 -14.98
C GLN A 149 7.85 -4.60 -14.74
N LEU A 150 7.79 -5.23 -13.57
CA LEU A 150 6.73 -6.17 -13.20
C LEU A 150 5.55 -5.49 -12.52
N ARG A 151 5.62 -4.17 -12.28
CA ARG A 151 4.49 -3.38 -11.79
C ARG A 151 3.44 -3.32 -12.88
N SER A 152 2.23 -3.80 -12.60
CA SER A 152 1.16 -3.80 -13.60
C SER A 152 0.61 -2.38 -13.78
N LEU A 153 0.07 -2.08 -14.96
CA LEU A 153 -0.68 -0.84 -15.18
C LEU A 153 -1.92 -0.76 -14.27
N ASP A 154 -2.46 -1.92 -13.89
CA ASP A 154 -3.56 -2.01 -12.94
C ASP A 154 -3.16 -1.53 -11.53
N ASP A 155 -1.89 -1.72 -11.13
CA ASP A 155 -1.38 -1.21 -9.86
C ASP A 155 -1.28 0.33 -9.87
N ALA A 156 -0.83 0.92 -10.99
CA ALA A 156 -0.75 2.37 -11.14
C ALA A 156 -2.15 3.01 -11.19
N ALA A 157 -3.10 2.38 -11.89
CA ALA A 157 -4.48 2.86 -11.94
C ALA A 157 -5.14 2.78 -10.56
N ARG A 158 -4.88 1.70 -9.82
CA ARG A 158 -5.36 1.54 -8.45
C ARG A 158 -4.75 2.55 -7.49
N GLU A 159 -3.44 2.80 -7.56
CA GLU A 159 -2.75 3.80 -6.74
C GLU A 159 -3.31 5.22 -6.97
N HIS A 160 -3.60 5.56 -8.23
CA HIS A 160 -4.27 6.82 -8.57
C HIS A 160 -5.67 6.92 -7.95
N ASP A 161 -6.49 5.89 -8.11
CA ASP A 161 -7.84 5.86 -7.55
C ASP A 161 -7.84 5.84 -6.01
N ASP A 162 -6.88 5.15 -5.38
CA ASP A 162 -6.66 5.17 -3.93
C ASP A 162 -6.37 6.60 -3.45
N ALA A 163 -5.44 7.28 -4.09
CA ALA A 163 -5.07 8.65 -3.72
C ALA A 163 -6.24 9.64 -3.89
N LEU A 164 -7.07 9.48 -4.92
CA LEU A 164 -8.28 10.31 -5.09
C LEU A 164 -9.35 9.99 -4.06
N ALA A 165 -9.57 8.70 -3.74
CA ALA A 165 -10.55 8.31 -2.72
C ALA A 165 -10.18 8.87 -1.35
N GLU A 166 -8.91 8.80 -0.95
CA GLU A 166 -8.43 9.39 0.31
C GLU A 166 -8.68 10.90 0.38
N LYS A 167 -8.32 11.63 -0.69
CA LYS A 167 -8.56 13.08 -0.78
C LYS A 167 -10.04 13.42 -0.67
N LEU A 168 -10.92 12.66 -1.33
CA LEU A 168 -12.36 12.93 -1.31
C LEU A 168 -12.95 12.68 0.09
N LEU A 169 -12.55 11.60 0.76
CA LEU A 169 -13.02 11.27 2.10
C LEU A 169 -12.48 12.21 3.17
N ALA A 170 -11.27 12.76 2.98
CA ALA A 170 -10.74 13.82 3.81
C ALA A 170 -11.51 15.14 3.62
N LEU A 171 -11.93 15.45 2.39
CA LEU A 171 -12.73 16.62 2.07
C LEU A 171 -14.17 16.50 2.61
N LEU A 172 -14.80 15.34 2.44
CA LEU A 172 -16.20 15.10 2.82
C LEU A 172 -16.32 14.07 3.97
N PRO A 173 -15.74 14.31 5.16
CA PRO A 173 -15.77 13.31 6.22
C PRO A 173 -17.20 13.05 6.71
N SER A 174 -17.55 11.78 6.96
CA SER A 174 -18.87 11.38 7.45
C SER A 174 -19.29 12.12 8.71
N ASN A 175 -18.37 12.29 9.67
CA ASN A 175 -18.62 12.99 10.94
C ASN A 175 -18.42 14.52 10.86
N GLY A 176 -18.12 15.07 9.69
CA GLY A 176 -17.97 16.50 9.47
C GLY A 176 -19.12 17.06 8.66
N VAL A 177 -18.83 17.52 7.44
CA VAL A 177 -19.81 18.21 6.57
C VAL A 177 -21.01 17.32 6.23
N ILE A 178 -20.82 16.02 6.06
CA ILE A 178 -21.90 15.10 5.68
C ILE A 178 -22.91 14.97 6.82
N ARG A 179 -22.46 14.72 8.06
CA ARG A 179 -23.32 14.74 9.25
C ARG A 179 -23.98 16.11 9.44
N PHE A 180 -23.26 17.20 9.18
CA PHE A 180 -23.83 18.53 9.32
C PHE A 180 -24.99 18.76 8.35
N VAL A 181 -24.85 18.35 7.08
CA VAL A 181 -25.93 18.41 6.08
C VAL A 181 -27.15 17.59 6.51
N ASP A 182 -26.92 16.41 7.10
CA ASP A 182 -27.97 15.51 7.58
C ASP A 182 -28.75 16.10 8.77
N GLU A 183 -28.04 16.69 9.74
CA GLU A 183 -28.63 17.16 11.00
C GLU A 183 -29.15 18.61 10.92
N ASN A 184 -28.69 19.41 9.95
CA ASN A 184 -29.01 20.83 9.89
C ASN A 184 -30.45 21.08 9.40
N ASN A 185 -31.28 21.64 10.26
CA ASN A 185 -32.64 22.03 9.89
C ASN A 185 -32.61 23.31 9.03
N MET A 186 -33.25 23.28 7.87
CA MET A 186 -33.33 24.43 6.96
C MET A 186 -34.61 25.26 7.14
N ALA A 187 -35.51 24.87 8.05
CA ALA A 187 -36.77 25.56 8.31
C ALA A 187 -36.58 26.79 9.22
N GLY A 188 -35.90 27.83 8.73
CA GLY A 188 -35.71 29.09 9.48
C GLY A 188 -34.57 29.09 10.50
N PHE A 189 -33.93 27.95 10.74
CA PHE A 189 -32.81 27.85 11.67
C PHE A 189 -31.54 28.50 11.09
N LEU A 190 -30.79 29.16 11.97
CA LEU A 190 -29.55 29.82 11.62
C LEU A 190 -28.40 28.83 11.54
N PHE A 191 -27.58 28.97 10.50
CA PHE A 191 -26.34 28.23 10.33
C PHE A 191 -25.22 29.13 9.82
N ARG A 192 -23.98 28.68 9.94
CA ARG A 192 -22.83 29.35 9.36
C ARG A 192 -22.54 28.77 7.97
N LEU A 193 -22.35 29.64 6.97
CA LEU A 193 -22.17 29.21 5.58
C LEU A 193 -20.83 28.49 5.34
N ASP A 194 -19.78 28.85 6.10
CA ASP A 194 -18.45 28.23 6.05
C ASP A 194 -18.46 26.73 6.40
N ARG A 195 -19.47 26.26 7.12
CA ARG A 195 -19.67 24.83 7.41
C ARG A 195 -19.96 24.00 6.16
N PHE A 196 -20.40 24.64 5.07
CA PHE A 196 -20.61 24.01 3.77
C PHE A 196 -19.43 24.19 2.81
N GLU A 197 -18.33 24.83 3.24
CA GLU A 197 -17.17 25.05 2.38
C GLU A 197 -16.64 23.76 1.75
N PRO A 198 -16.54 22.61 2.45
CA PRO A 198 -16.08 21.39 1.81
C PRO A 198 -16.99 20.89 0.67
N LEU A 199 -18.30 21.15 0.73
CA LEU A 199 -19.20 20.86 -0.40
C LEU A 199 -18.93 21.79 -1.57
N ARG A 200 -18.67 23.08 -1.30
CA ARG A 200 -18.34 24.07 -2.34
C ARG A 200 -17.03 23.70 -3.03
N THR A 201 -15.99 23.39 -2.26
CA THR A 201 -14.71 22.88 -2.78
C THR A 201 -14.93 21.63 -3.64
N PHE A 202 -15.74 20.67 -3.18
CA PHE A 202 -16.05 19.49 -3.98
C PHE A 202 -16.74 19.85 -5.30
N VAL A 203 -17.71 20.76 -5.28
CA VAL A 203 -18.42 21.17 -6.51
C VAL A 203 -17.49 21.87 -7.50
N TYR A 204 -16.72 22.84 -7.03
CA TYR A 204 -15.92 23.71 -7.90
C TYR A 204 -14.60 23.07 -8.36
N ASP A 205 -13.99 22.21 -7.53
CA ASP A 205 -12.62 21.76 -7.78
C ASP A 205 -12.52 20.29 -8.23
N TRP A 206 -13.62 19.51 -8.18
CA TRP A 206 -13.57 18.07 -8.51
C TRP A 206 -14.24 17.68 -9.83
N ASN A 207 -14.87 18.62 -10.54
CA ASN A 207 -15.44 18.36 -11.86
C ASN A 207 -14.43 18.63 -12.99
N ASN A 208 -13.30 17.93 -12.95
CA ASN A 208 -12.24 18.01 -13.96
C ASN A 208 -11.56 16.64 -14.15
N ALA A 209 -10.74 16.55 -15.20
CA ALA A 209 -10.03 15.33 -15.56
C ALA A 209 -8.97 14.89 -14.53
N GLU A 210 -8.42 15.81 -13.72
CA GLU A 210 -7.40 15.45 -12.71
C GLU A 210 -8.00 14.65 -11.54
N HIS A 211 -9.31 14.81 -11.29
CA HIS A 211 -10.06 14.11 -10.25
C HIS A 211 -10.98 13.01 -10.81
N GLU A 212 -10.72 12.56 -12.04
CA GLU A 212 -11.43 11.43 -12.64
C GLU A 212 -10.85 10.12 -12.12
N PHE A 213 -11.73 9.27 -11.57
CA PHE A 213 -11.38 7.91 -11.22
C PHE A 213 -11.28 7.07 -12.49
N LEU A 214 -10.26 6.22 -12.56
CA LEU A 214 -10.04 5.30 -13.67
C LEU A 214 -10.98 4.09 -13.55
N HIS A 215 -11.31 3.66 -12.32
CA HIS A 215 -12.30 2.62 -12.10
C HIS A 215 -13.72 3.15 -12.33
N PRO A 216 -14.49 2.56 -13.28
CA PRO A 216 -15.77 3.11 -13.72
C PRO A 216 -16.84 3.17 -12.62
N GLU A 217 -16.86 2.21 -11.70
CA GLU A 217 -17.80 2.27 -10.56
C GLU A 217 -17.51 3.41 -9.58
N LEU A 218 -16.22 3.75 -9.37
CA LEU A 218 -15.84 4.85 -8.48
C LEU A 218 -16.17 6.18 -9.13
N GLU A 219 -15.90 6.33 -10.43
CA GLU A 219 -16.24 7.55 -11.15
C GLU A 219 -17.75 7.77 -11.19
N LEU A 220 -18.54 6.71 -11.41
CA LEU A 220 -19.99 6.79 -11.37
C LEU A 220 -20.51 7.20 -9.99
N ALA A 221 -19.96 6.61 -8.92
CA ALA A 221 -20.33 6.95 -7.55
C ALA A 221 -19.98 8.42 -7.22
N LYS A 222 -18.76 8.87 -7.58
CA LYS A 222 -18.32 10.27 -7.42
C LYS A 222 -19.25 11.22 -8.18
N ARG A 223 -19.53 10.97 -9.46
CA ARG A 223 -20.40 11.82 -10.30
C ARG A 223 -21.82 11.92 -9.76
N SER A 224 -22.37 10.80 -9.30
CA SER A 224 -23.71 10.77 -8.70
C SER A 224 -23.78 11.63 -7.44
N LEU A 225 -22.77 11.50 -6.56
CA LEU A 225 -22.65 12.35 -5.37
C LEU A 225 -22.50 13.82 -5.75
N TRP A 226 -21.59 14.14 -6.68
CA TRP A 226 -21.33 15.49 -7.15
C TRP A 226 -22.58 16.21 -7.64
N GLN A 227 -23.42 15.53 -8.45
CA GLN A 227 -24.66 16.12 -8.96
C GLN A 227 -25.62 16.56 -7.84
N LYS A 228 -25.73 15.78 -6.76
CA LYS A 228 -26.60 16.12 -5.63
C LYS A 228 -26.01 17.21 -4.76
N VAL A 229 -24.69 17.21 -4.58
CA VAL A 229 -23.99 18.28 -3.87
C VAL A 229 -24.08 19.60 -4.64
N ASP A 230 -23.92 19.60 -5.97
CA ASP A 230 -24.07 20.78 -6.83
C ASP A 230 -25.49 21.37 -6.73
N ALA A 231 -26.52 20.52 -6.82
CA ALA A 231 -27.91 20.95 -6.62
C ALA A 231 -28.14 21.59 -5.24
N TYR A 232 -27.61 20.98 -4.18
CA TYR A 232 -27.72 21.50 -2.81
C TYR A 232 -26.98 22.84 -2.64
N VAL A 233 -25.76 22.96 -3.18
CA VAL A 233 -24.98 24.21 -3.16
C VAL A 233 -25.68 25.30 -3.98
N GLY A 234 -26.26 24.94 -5.12
CA GLY A 234 -27.11 25.84 -5.90
C GLY A 234 -28.29 26.37 -5.08
N LEU A 235 -28.97 25.49 -4.35
CA LEU A 235 -30.09 25.87 -3.48
C LEU A 235 -29.64 26.75 -2.31
N LEU A 236 -28.50 26.45 -1.67
CA LEU A 236 -27.89 27.31 -0.66
C LEU A 236 -27.69 28.73 -1.19
N ASN A 237 -27.06 28.86 -2.36
CA ASN A 237 -26.78 30.16 -2.97
C ASN A 237 -28.05 30.92 -3.36
N ALA A 238 -29.13 30.21 -3.75
CA ALA A 238 -30.35 30.82 -4.25
C ALA A 238 -31.40 31.14 -3.18
N LYS A 239 -31.43 30.37 -2.08
CA LYS A 239 -32.55 30.36 -1.12
C LYS A 239 -32.16 30.65 0.32
N THR A 240 -30.88 30.94 0.59
CA THR A 240 -30.43 31.28 1.94
C THR A 240 -29.89 32.70 1.97
N TYR A 241 -30.17 33.41 3.06
CA TYR A 241 -29.89 34.83 3.19
C TYR A 241 -29.25 35.11 4.54
N PRO A 242 -28.38 36.13 4.63
CA PRO A 242 -27.79 36.52 5.90
C PRO A 242 -28.87 37.01 6.86
N SER A 243 -28.70 36.66 8.14
CA SER A 243 -29.54 37.15 9.22
C SER A 243 -29.43 38.67 9.34
N ARG A 244 -30.55 39.32 9.69
CA ARG A 244 -30.60 40.77 9.89
C ARG A 244 -29.70 41.24 11.04
N SER A 245 -29.41 40.37 12.01
CA SER A 245 -28.59 40.70 13.19
C SER A 245 -27.11 40.40 13.02
N ASN A 246 -26.73 39.47 12.14
CA ASN A 246 -25.34 39.09 11.90
C ASN A 246 -25.20 38.46 10.50
N SER A 247 -24.38 39.08 9.65
CA SER A 247 -24.13 38.64 8.27
C SER A 247 -23.34 37.33 8.15
N GLU A 248 -22.79 36.81 9.25
CA GLU A 248 -22.12 35.51 9.28
C GLU A 248 -23.09 34.33 9.36
N TRP A 249 -24.33 34.57 9.79
CA TRP A 249 -25.36 33.55 9.98
C TRP A 249 -26.38 33.65 8.86
N PHE A 250 -26.77 32.50 8.33
CA PHE A 250 -27.68 32.37 7.21
C PHE A 250 -28.87 31.49 7.59
N SER A 251 -29.98 31.69 6.91
CA SER A 251 -31.13 30.77 6.95
C SER A 251 -31.93 30.83 5.66
N VAL A 252 -32.76 29.83 5.42
CA VAL A 252 -33.98 30.07 4.64
C VAL A 252 -34.85 31.00 5.49
N PRO A 253 -35.32 32.16 4.99
CA PRO A 253 -35.98 33.16 5.82
C PRO A 253 -37.24 32.58 6.49
N GLY A 254 -37.28 32.62 7.82
CA GLY A 254 -38.38 32.05 8.60
C GLY A 254 -39.70 32.79 8.38
N GLU A 255 -39.65 34.08 8.05
CA GLU A 255 -40.83 34.87 7.68
C GLU A 255 -41.60 34.29 6.47
N TRP A 256 -40.93 33.53 5.59
CA TRP A 256 -41.60 32.89 4.46
C TRP A 256 -42.61 31.82 4.89
N GLU A 257 -42.51 31.28 6.10
CA GLU A 257 -43.52 30.37 6.63
C GLU A 257 -44.89 31.05 6.76
N LEU A 258 -44.92 32.35 7.02
CA LEU A 258 -46.14 33.15 7.13
C LEU A 258 -46.49 33.84 5.81
N ASP A 259 -45.50 34.47 5.17
CA ASP A 259 -45.73 35.31 3.99
C ASP A 259 -45.91 34.47 2.71
N HIS A 260 -45.21 33.34 2.61
CA HIS A 260 -45.14 32.47 1.43
C HIS A 260 -45.10 30.96 1.79
N PRO A 261 -46.08 30.43 2.54
CA PRO A 261 -46.01 29.11 3.19
C PRO A 261 -45.81 27.91 2.24
N GLN A 262 -46.28 28.02 0.99
CA GLN A 262 -46.10 26.95 0.01
C GLN A 262 -44.66 26.91 -0.49
N MET A 263 -44.08 28.06 -0.83
CA MET A 263 -42.69 28.17 -1.27
C MET A 263 -41.72 27.78 -0.15
N PHE A 264 -41.98 28.22 1.08
CA PHE A 264 -41.14 27.86 2.23
C PHE A 264 -41.08 26.35 2.43
N ARG A 265 -42.24 25.68 2.48
CA ARG A 265 -42.29 24.22 2.61
C ARG A 265 -41.57 23.51 1.48
N GLN A 266 -41.80 23.93 0.23
CA GLN A 266 -41.14 23.33 -0.93
C GLN A 266 -39.61 23.43 -0.85
N VAL A 267 -39.07 24.61 -0.52
CA VAL A 267 -37.62 24.82 -0.42
C VAL A 267 -37.01 23.99 0.71
N VAL A 268 -37.67 23.94 1.88
CA VAL A 268 -37.21 23.14 3.02
C VAL A 268 -37.23 21.65 2.70
N GLU A 269 -38.32 21.15 2.10
CA GLU A 269 -38.44 19.76 1.65
C GLU A 269 -37.36 19.40 0.63
N GLU A 270 -37.05 20.29 -0.32
CA GLU A 270 -36.00 20.09 -1.31
C GLU A 270 -34.61 20.00 -0.67
N PHE A 271 -34.28 20.88 0.28
CA PHE A 271 -33.04 20.80 1.05
C PHE A 271 -32.92 19.46 1.79
N HIS A 272 -33.96 19.04 2.49
CA HIS A 272 -33.94 17.81 3.28
C HIS A 272 -33.89 16.55 2.41
N SER A 273 -34.58 16.54 1.27
CA SER A 273 -34.48 15.45 0.30
C SER A 273 -33.06 15.32 -0.25
N LEU A 274 -32.47 16.43 -0.72
CA LEU A 274 -31.11 16.44 -1.24
C LEU A 274 -30.09 16.04 -0.17
N ALA A 275 -30.26 16.49 1.08
CA ALA A 275 -29.42 16.07 2.20
C ALA A 275 -29.42 14.54 2.37
N GLY A 276 -30.60 13.92 2.41
CA GLY A 276 -30.73 12.47 2.50
C GLY A 276 -30.07 11.73 1.32
N GLU A 277 -30.23 12.23 0.10
CA GLU A 277 -29.58 11.67 -1.10
C GLU A 277 -28.05 11.81 -1.04
N ILE A 278 -27.52 12.95 -0.61
CA ILE A 278 -26.08 13.18 -0.43
C ILE A 278 -25.51 12.18 0.58
N VAL A 279 -26.16 12.02 1.74
CA VAL A 279 -25.71 11.09 2.79
C VAL A 279 -25.69 9.66 2.26
N ALA A 280 -26.74 9.24 1.55
CA ALA A 280 -26.83 7.91 0.98
C ALA A 280 -25.74 7.66 -0.09
N LEU A 281 -25.55 8.60 -1.01
CA LEU A 281 -24.55 8.49 -2.09
C LEU A 281 -23.12 8.56 -1.55
N HIS A 282 -22.86 9.36 -0.52
CA HIS A 282 -21.58 9.40 0.17
C HIS A 282 -21.26 8.05 0.84
N ALA A 283 -22.23 7.45 1.51
CA ALA A 283 -22.08 6.12 2.08
C ALA A 283 -21.83 5.05 1.01
N GLU A 284 -22.50 5.15 -0.15
CA GLU A 284 -22.30 4.23 -1.27
C GLU A 284 -20.93 4.41 -1.92
N PHE A 285 -20.43 5.64 -2.05
CA PHE A 285 -19.07 5.90 -2.48
C PHE A 285 -18.06 5.19 -1.57
N ILE A 286 -18.17 5.35 -0.23
CA ILE A 286 -17.30 4.65 0.73
C ILE A 286 -17.36 3.12 0.56
N ARG A 287 -18.56 2.55 0.41
CA ARG A 287 -18.71 1.09 0.23
C ARG A 287 -18.07 0.64 -1.08
N THR A 288 -18.24 1.40 -2.15
CA THR A 288 -17.64 1.13 -3.46
C THR A 288 -16.11 1.21 -3.38
N SER A 289 -15.55 2.25 -2.75
CA SER A 289 -14.11 2.35 -2.47
C SER A 289 -13.60 1.12 -1.72
N LYS A 290 -14.26 0.72 -0.63
CA LYS A 290 -13.85 -0.48 0.12
C LYS A 290 -13.91 -1.76 -0.73
N ARG A 291 -14.95 -1.92 -1.56
CA ARG A 291 -15.12 -3.10 -2.42
C ARG A 291 -14.03 -3.17 -3.49
N VAL A 292 -13.82 -2.07 -4.21
CA VAL A 292 -12.91 -1.99 -5.36
C VAL A 292 -11.44 -1.96 -4.90
N LEU A 293 -11.13 -1.10 -3.94
CA LEU A 293 -9.76 -0.77 -3.58
C LEU A 293 -9.19 -1.62 -2.45
N ILE A 294 -10.02 -2.25 -1.61
CA ILE A 294 -9.56 -3.12 -0.51
C ILE A 294 -9.96 -4.57 -0.79
N GLY A 295 -11.21 -4.80 -1.23
CA GLY A 295 -11.77 -6.13 -1.50
C GLY A 295 -11.04 -6.94 -2.57
N GLY A 296 -10.27 -6.30 -3.46
CA GLY A 296 -9.43 -6.97 -4.45
C GLY A 296 -8.19 -7.68 -3.88
N GLN A 297 -7.84 -7.51 -2.60
CA GLN A 297 -6.63 -8.10 -2.00
C GLN A 297 -6.83 -9.47 -1.29
N ARG A 298 -7.99 -10.12 -1.36
CA ARG A 298 -8.18 -11.40 -0.65
C ARG A 298 -8.84 -12.49 -1.48
N SER A 299 -8.00 -13.36 -2.02
CA SER A 299 -8.25 -14.80 -1.98
C SER A 299 -7.11 -15.43 -1.18
N PRO A 300 -7.30 -15.80 0.10
CA PRO A 300 -6.45 -16.80 0.72
C PRO A 300 -6.81 -18.13 0.04
N SER A 301 -5.88 -18.66 -0.75
CA SER A 301 -5.99 -20.01 -1.30
C SER A 301 -6.24 -20.99 -0.16
N SER A 302 -7.39 -21.66 -0.23
CA SER A 302 -7.73 -22.84 0.57
C SER A 302 -6.85 -24.02 0.15
#